data_AF-A0A9E6F663-F1
#
_entry.id   AF-A0A9E6F663-F1
#
_cell.length_a   1.000
_cell.length_b   1.000
_cell.length_c   1.000
_cell.angle_alpha   90.00
_cell.angle_beta   90.00
_cell.angle_gamma   90.00
#
_symmetry.space_group_name_H-M   'P 1'
#
loop_
_entity.id
_entity.type
_entity.pdbx_description
1 polymer ?
#
loop_
_entity_poly.entity_id
_entity_poly.type
_entity_poly.pdbx_seq_one_letter_code
_entity_poly.pdbx_strand_id
1 'polypeptide(L)'
;MFFKPNLMPCRRVQADQAIAGYEKAHVPLVSWDGAKFTATANNDDKGLFYFLQKLSSWFGLNTDQALFLFYTLSLSLAFLLGMLGIVLIFKETRSRLFATIALFLLTALTFVRGDLYIMYTVFALAAIPLFLYFLQAGKSGWLGLHLAFAGLLAGTANFVRANTATGGIIFILIALFFYYKGSFKNKLVLFVTLILGLVAVNSSVSNLYEKRDAFLASVNGTESVRPVKGHAFWHAVYVGLGYVKNPVVRDFRDEVAFEKVAEINPAIKQYSPEYEDALKKETISFVTEHPFLFAINLLAKLGMILIYILVFANIGLIAAYFYRNPWPLDLAFLGATGFNMLFGILVVPRLNYLLGLVAFAVLYAVFSINKVLENSSVQELFSDLRLKLKPR
;
A
#
# COMPACT_ATOMS: atom_id res chain seq x y z
N MET A 1 22.44 9.68 17.73
CA MET A 1 21.01 9.65 18.09
C MET A 1 20.30 8.83 17.03
N PHE A 2 19.94 7.58 17.32
CA PHE A 2 19.28 6.71 16.34
C PHE A 2 17.86 7.22 16.10
N PHE A 3 17.47 7.34 14.84
CA PHE A 3 16.10 7.70 14.44
C PHE A 3 15.12 6.69 15.05
N LYS A 4 14.19 7.16 15.89
CA LYS A 4 13.15 6.32 16.47
C LYS A 4 12.05 6.14 15.41
N PRO A 5 11.81 4.92 14.90
CA PRO A 5 10.79 4.70 13.89
C PRO A 5 9.42 5.15 14.40
N ASN A 6 8.66 5.84 13.55
CA ASN A 6 7.30 6.29 13.87
C ASN A 6 6.32 5.11 13.75
N LEU A 7 6.36 4.21 14.73
CA LEU A 7 5.45 3.07 14.85
C LEU A 7 4.39 3.38 15.91
N MET A 8 3.14 2.98 15.66
CA MET A 8 2.08 3.10 16.67
C MET A 8 2.49 2.38 17.98
N PRO A 9 2.23 2.96 19.17
CA PRO A 9 2.63 2.36 20.44
C PRO A 9 2.13 0.91 20.63
N CYS A 10 0.89 0.61 20.22
CA CYS A 10 0.34 -0.75 20.29
C CYS A 10 1.12 -1.74 19.41
N ARG A 11 1.51 -1.34 18.19
CA ARG A 11 2.31 -2.16 17.28
C ARG A 11 3.73 -2.38 17.81
N ARG A 12 4.30 -1.41 18.53
CA ARG A 12 5.59 -1.60 19.20
C ARG A 12 5.51 -2.72 20.24
N VAL A 13 4.48 -2.68 21.09
CA VAL A 13 4.24 -3.75 22.08
C VAL A 13 4.06 -5.10 21.39
N GLN A 14 3.26 -5.16 20.32
CA GLN A 14 3.08 -6.38 19.54
C GLN A 14 4.39 -6.88 18.90
N ALA A 15 5.29 -5.99 18.50
CA ALA A 15 6.59 -6.35 17.96
C ALA A 15 7.52 -6.93 19.04
N ASP A 16 7.56 -6.32 20.21
CA ASP A 16 8.30 -6.85 21.38
C ASP A 16 7.78 -8.25 21.74
N GLN A 17 6.45 -8.41 21.83
CA GLN A 17 5.80 -9.69 22.12
C GLN A 17 6.07 -10.74 21.03
N ALA A 18 6.07 -10.34 19.76
CA ALA A 18 6.35 -11.24 18.64
C ALA A 18 7.79 -11.76 18.69
N ILE A 19 8.77 -10.87 18.92
CA ILE A 19 10.17 -11.26 19.05
C ILE A 19 10.35 -12.21 20.24
N ALA A 20 9.84 -11.85 21.42
CA ALA A 20 9.91 -12.69 22.61
C ALA A 20 9.23 -14.05 22.42
N GLY A 21 8.09 -14.09 21.72
CA GLY A 21 7.40 -15.33 21.37
C GLY A 21 8.26 -16.24 20.49
N TYR A 22 8.93 -15.68 19.48
CA TYR A 22 9.80 -16.45 18.60
C TYR A 22 11.09 -16.92 19.28
N GLU A 23 11.68 -16.12 20.17
CA GLU A 23 12.84 -16.51 20.97
C GLU A 23 12.54 -17.70 21.89
N LYS A 24 11.33 -17.75 22.47
CA LYS A 24 10.92 -18.81 23.40
C LYS A 24 10.43 -20.08 22.70
N ALA A 25 9.65 -19.94 21.63
CA ALA A 25 8.97 -21.07 20.98
C ALA A 25 9.67 -21.55 19.71
N HIS A 26 10.48 -20.72 19.07
CA HIS A 26 11.03 -20.94 17.72
C HIS A 26 9.96 -21.20 16.64
N VAL A 27 8.70 -20.82 16.91
CA VAL A 27 7.58 -20.91 15.97
C VAL A 27 7.25 -19.51 15.44
N PRO A 28 7.30 -19.28 14.11
CA PRO A 28 6.92 -18.00 13.52
C PRO A 28 5.49 -17.59 13.88
N LEU A 29 5.22 -16.29 13.91
CA LEU A 29 3.88 -15.72 14.14
C LEU A 29 3.26 -16.07 15.51
N VAL A 30 4.08 -16.54 16.45
CA VAL A 30 3.72 -16.67 17.87
C VAL A 30 4.27 -15.48 18.65
N SER A 31 3.46 -14.96 19.57
CA SER A 31 3.82 -13.89 20.51
C SER A 31 3.82 -14.40 21.94
N TRP A 32 4.57 -13.72 22.82
CA TRP A 32 4.55 -13.94 24.27
C TRP A 32 4.07 -12.66 24.96
N ASP A 33 2.91 -12.69 25.60
CA ASP A 33 2.30 -11.51 26.24
C ASP A 33 2.82 -11.22 27.67
N GLY A 34 3.73 -12.05 28.16
CA GLY A 34 4.22 -12.03 29.54
C GLY A 34 3.75 -13.22 30.36
N ALA A 35 2.60 -13.81 30.02
CA ALA A 35 1.97 -14.89 30.75
C ALA A 35 1.73 -16.14 29.90
N LYS A 36 1.37 -15.98 28.62
CA LYS A 36 1.04 -17.08 27.73
C LYS A 36 1.48 -16.80 26.28
N PHE A 37 1.54 -17.88 25.50
CA PHE A 37 1.70 -17.77 24.07
C PHE A 37 0.39 -17.30 23.42
N THR A 38 0.47 -16.40 22.45
CA THR A 38 -0.69 -15.92 21.69
C THR A 38 -0.36 -15.86 20.20
N ALA A 39 -1.38 -15.73 19.36
CA ALA A 39 -1.15 -15.38 17.97
C ALA A 39 -0.56 -13.96 17.88
N THR A 40 0.41 -13.77 16.99
CA THR A 40 0.98 -12.45 16.71
C THR A 40 -0.04 -11.54 16.02
N ALA A 41 -0.07 -10.27 16.43
CA ALA A 41 -0.84 -9.20 15.83
C ALA A 41 -2.34 -9.54 15.67
N ASN A 42 -2.99 -9.78 16.81
CA ASN A 42 -4.44 -9.98 16.85
C ASN A 42 -5.13 -8.79 16.15
N ASN A 43 -5.89 -9.09 15.09
CA ASN A 43 -6.63 -8.14 14.24
C ASN A 43 -5.79 -7.16 13.40
N ASP A 44 -4.47 -7.41 13.23
CA ASP A 44 -3.62 -6.64 12.31
C ASP A 44 -2.90 -7.57 11.30
N ASP A 45 -2.19 -6.96 10.35
CA ASP A 45 -1.35 -7.65 9.37
C ASP A 45 -0.09 -8.20 10.02
N LYS A 46 0.24 -9.45 9.71
CA LYS A 46 1.23 -10.24 10.47
C LYS A 46 2.63 -10.21 9.87
N GLY A 47 2.77 -9.80 8.61
CA GLY A 47 4.03 -9.91 7.90
C GLY A 47 5.15 -9.04 8.47
N LEU A 48 4.85 -7.82 8.94
CA LEU A 48 5.87 -6.98 9.59
C LEU A 48 6.51 -7.74 10.76
N PHE A 49 5.68 -8.26 11.66
CA PHE A 49 6.11 -8.96 12.86
C PHE A 49 6.88 -10.25 12.53
N TYR A 50 6.50 -10.98 11.48
CA TYR A 50 7.28 -12.11 10.97
C TYR A 50 8.71 -11.69 10.61
N PHE A 51 8.88 -10.61 9.85
CA PHE A 51 10.20 -10.13 9.47
C PHE A 51 11.00 -9.65 10.67
N LEU A 52 10.38 -8.98 11.65
CA LEU A 52 11.04 -8.56 12.88
C LEU A 52 11.54 -9.74 13.71
N GLN A 53 10.75 -10.81 13.84
CA GLN A 53 11.18 -12.08 14.47
C GLN A 53 12.44 -12.63 13.80
N LYS A 54 12.46 -12.69 12.47
CA LYS A 54 13.62 -13.20 11.71
C LYS A 54 14.84 -12.32 11.85
N LEU A 55 14.70 -11.01 11.70
CA LEU A 55 15.79 -10.04 11.85
C LEU A 55 16.39 -10.08 13.26
N SER A 56 15.56 -10.12 14.31
CA SER A 56 16.04 -10.29 15.69
C SER A 56 16.83 -11.59 15.82
N SER A 57 16.25 -12.73 15.39
CA SER A 57 16.90 -14.04 15.57
C SER A 57 18.20 -14.23 14.79
N TRP A 58 18.32 -13.62 13.61
CA TRP A 58 19.51 -13.77 12.76
C TRP A 58 20.65 -12.86 13.17
N PHE A 59 20.35 -11.68 13.72
CA PHE A 59 21.33 -10.62 13.94
C PHE A 59 21.43 -10.17 15.41
N GLY A 60 20.63 -10.74 16.32
CA GLY A 60 20.58 -10.34 17.73
C GLY A 60 20.05 -8.91 17.93
N LEU A 61 19.17 -8.45 17.05
CA LEU A 61 18.67 -7.07 17.06
C LEU A 61 17.49 -6.92 18.03
N ASN A 62 17.48 -5.84 18.79
CA ASN A 62 16.26 -5.44 19.51
C ASN A 62 15.18 -4.93 18.54
N THR A 63 13.97 -4.73 19.05
CA THR A 63 12.81 -4.31 18.26
C THR A 63 13.03 -3.02 17.47
N ASP A 64 13.63 -1.99 18.07
CA ASP A 64 13.88 -0.70 17.42
C ASP A 64 14.90 -0.85 16.29
N GLN A 65 15.96 -1.64 16.51
CA GLN A 65 16.98 -1.95 15.49
C GLN A 65 16.41 -2.78 14.33
N ALA A 66 15.60 -3.80 14.65
CA ALA A 66 14.95 -4.63 13.64
C ALA A 66 13.97 -3.82 12.77
N LEU A 67 13.18 -2.92 13.38
CA LEU A 67 12.31 -1.99 12.66
C LEU A 67 13.09 -1.04 11.77
N PHE A 68 14.14 -0.42 12.31
CA PHE A 68 15.00 0.48 11.54
C PHE A 68 15.64 -0.23 10.34
N LEU A 69 16.17 -1.44 10.55
CA LEU A 69 16.76 -2.24 9.48
C LEU A 69 15.72 -2.63 8.43
N PHE A 70 14.53 -3.10 8.85
CA PHE A 70 13.45 -3.45 7.94
C PHE A 70 13.05 -2.26 7.05
N TYR A 71 12.73 -1.11 7.65
CA TYR A 71 12.32 0.08 6.89
C TYR A 71 13.43 0.60 5.97
N THR A 72 14.65 0.70 6.48
CA THR A 72 15.78 1.21 5.70
C THR A 72 16.08 0.29 4.52
N LEU A 73 16.14 -1.02 4.74
CA LEU A 73 16.45 -1.99 3.69
C LEU A 73 15.35 -2.04 2.63
N SER A 74 14.07 -2.14 3.04
CA SER A 74 12.95 -2.20 2.09
C SER A 74 12.86 -0.95 1.23
N LEU A 75 12.98 0.24 1.82
CA LEU A 75 12.89 1.49 1.08
C LEU A 75 14.13 1.76 0.22
N SER A 76 15.33 1.44 0.72
CA SER A 76 16.56 1.61 -0.06
C SER A 76 16.58 0.70 -1.27
N LEU A 77 16.23 -0.58 -1.11
CA LEU A 77 16.15 -1.52 -2.23
C LEU A 77 15.10 -1.07 -3.26
N ALA A 78 13.92 -0.65 -2.80
CA ALA A 78 12.89 -0.15 -3.70
C ALA A 78 13.30 1.12 -4.45
N PHE A 79 13.96 2.06 -3.77
CA PHE A 79 14.51 3.25 -4.39
C PHE A 79 15.56 2.90 -5.45
N LEU A 80 16.50 2.01 -5.14
CA LEU A 80 17.55 1.60 -6.08
C LEU A 80 16.96 0.90 -7.32
N LEU A 81 15.98 0.00 -7.14
CA LEU A 81 15.29 -0.67 -8.25
C LEU A 81 14.48 0.33 -9.09
N GLY A 82 13.77 1.26 -8.45
CA GLY A 82 13.05 2.32 -9.14
C GLY A 82 13.98 3.22 -9.94
N MET A 83 15.09 3.64 -9.33
CA MET A 83 16.14 4.43 -9.99
C MET A 83 16.78 3.70 -11.16
N LEU A 84 17.06 2.40 -11.03
CA LEU A 84 17.56 1.58 -12.13
C LEU A 84 16.57 1.59 -13.31
N GLY A 85 15.28 1.37 -13.05
CA GLY A 85 14.25 1.45 -14.09
C GLY A 85 14.19 2.83 -14.76
N ILE A 86 14.25 3.92 -13.97
CA ILE A 86 14.27 5.29 -14.50
C ILE A 86 15.49 5.56 -15.37
N VAL A 87 16.70 5.22 -14.90
CA VAL A 87 17.94 5.44 -15.68
C VAL A 87 17.92 4.69 -16.99
N LEU A 88 17.33 3.49 -17.01
CA LEU A 88 17.21 2.66 -18.21
C LEU A 88 16.16 3.18 -19.20
N ILE A 89 15.09 3.85 -18.75
CA ILE A 89 14.05 4.41 -19.62
C ILE A 89 14.43 5.80 -20.11
N PHE A 90 14.84 6.68 -19.20
CA PHE A 90 14.99 8.11 -19.49
C PHE A 90 16.33 8.35 -20.17
N LYS A 91 16.31 9.01 -21.33
CA LYS A 91 17.53 9.33 -22.08
C LYS A 91 18.20 10.59 -21.56
N GLU A 92 17.40 11.59 -21.22
CA GLU A 92 17.87 12.92 -20.82
C GLU A 92 18.36 12.96 -19.37
N THR A 93 19.55 13.55 -19.15
CA THR A 93 20.14 13.71 -17.81
C THR A 93 19.26 14.58 -16.91
N ARG A 94 18.59 15.59 -17.46
CA ARG A 94 17.68 16.46 -16.71
C ARG A 94 16.46 15.68 -16.20
N SER A 95 15.88 14.80 -17.03
CA SER A 95 14.78 13.92 -16.62
C SER A 95 15.22 12.97 -15.51
N ARG A 96 16.42 12.38 -15.62
CA ARG A 96 16.98 11.51 -14.59
C ARG A 96 17.19 12.26 -13.27
N LEU A 97 17.74 13.47 -13.31
CA LEU A 97 17.94 14.29 -12.11
C LEU A 97 16.60 14.63 -11.43
N PHE A 98 15.63 15.10 -12.20
CA PHE A 98 14.29 15.38 -11.68
C PHE A 98 13.66 14.14 -11.03
N ALA A 99 13.69 13.01 -11.74
CA ALA A 99 13.17 11.75 -11.23
C ALA A 99 13.90 11.31 -9.94
N THR A 100 15.23 11.43 -9.90
CA THR A 100 16.03 11.12 -8.71
C THR A 100 15.55 11.93 -7.50
N ILE A 101 15.39 13.24 -7.66
CA ILE A 101 14.92 14.13 -6.60
C ILE A 101 13.51 13.73 -6.17
N ALA A 102 12.59 13.51 -7.12
CA ALA A 102 11.20 13.15 -6.83
C ALA A 102 11.10 11.81 -6.09
N LEU A 103 11.82 10.78 -6.54
CA LEU A 103 11.84 9.47 -5.88
C LEU A 103 12.53 9.53 -4.51
N PHE A 104 13.58 10.33 -4.36
CA PHE A 104 14.24 10.54 -3.07
C PHE A 104 13.31 11.21 -2.06
N LEU A 105 12.61 12.28 -2.46
CA LEU A 105 11.64 12.98 -1.61
C LEU A 105 10.47 12.06 -1.21
N LEU A 106 9.96 11.24 -2.14
CA LEU A 106 8.94 10.25 -1.86
C LEU A 106 9.42 9.18 -0.86
N THR A 107 10.65 8.67 -1.04
CA THR A 107 11.26 7.72 -0.12
C THR A 107 11.46 8.33 1.26
N ALA A 108 11.97 9.56 1.35
CA ALA A 108 12.16 10.27 2.61
C ALA A 108 10.83 10.53 3.33
N LEU A 109 9.80 11.00 2.60
CA LEU A 109 8.46 11.18 3.13
C LEU A 109 7.91 9.86 3.70
N THR A 110 8.06 8.77 2.94
CA THR A 110 7.60 7.44 3.35
C THR A 110 8.35 6.96 4.58
N PHE A 111 9.66 7.17 4.64
CA PHE A 111 10.50 6.80 5.79
C PHE A 111 10.10 7.56 7.06
N VAL A 112 9.86 8.88 6.96
CA VAL A 112 9.44 9.72 8.08
C VAL A 112 8.05 9.33 8.59
N ARG A 113 7.14 8.94 7.69
CA ARG A 113 5.81 8.45 8.09
C ARG A 113 5.88 7.09 8.76
N GLY A 114 6.75 6.20 8.28
CA GLY A 114 7.00 4.90 8.87
C GLY A 114 5.79 3.98 8.84
N ASP A 115 5.80 3.00 9.74
CA ASP A 115 4.75 1.99 9.92
C ASP A 115 4.62 1.01 8.73
N LEU A 116 3.68 0.08 8.80
CA LEU A 116 3.47 -0.97 7.79
C LEU A 116 3.00 -0.43 6.42
N TYR A 117 2.56 0.83 6.36
CA TYR A 117 2.09 1.48 5.12
C TYR A 117 3.22 1.83 4.15
N ILE A 118 4.49 1.76 4.55
CA ILE A 118 5.61 2.00 3.64
C ILE A 118 5.59 1.05 2.44
N MET A 119 4.97 -0.12 2.60
CA MET A 119 4.97 -1.17 1.60
C MET A 119 4.25 -0.75 0.31
N TYR A 120 3.32 0.21 0.38
CA TYR A 120 2.64 0.76 -0.81
C TYR A 120 3.65 1.45 -1.73
N THR A 121 4.51 2.29 -1.15
CA THR A 121 5.61 2.95 -1.87
C THR A 121 6.66 1.93 -2.31
N VAL A 122 7.05 0.99 -1.45
CA VAL A 122 8.04 -0.06 -1.76
C VAL A 122 7.63 -0.82 -3.02
N PHE A 123 6.38 -1.28 -3.11
CA PHE A 123 5.90 -2.00 -4.29
C PHE A 123 5.93 -1.11 -5.53
N ALA A 124 5.38 0.11 -5.45
CA ALA A 124 5.30 1.03 -6.57
C ALA A 124 6.69 1.36 -7.13
N LEU A 125 7.66 1.67 -6.28
CA LEU A 125 9.02 2.03 -6.71
C LEU A 125 9.80 0.83 -7.25
N ALA A 126 9.72 -0.33 -6.60
CA ALA A 126 10.50 -1.49 -7.01
C ALA A 126 9.97 -2.15 -8.29
N ALA A 127 8.63 -2.17 -8.49
CA ALA A 127 8.02 -2.92 -9.57
C ALA A 127 7.78 -2.09 -10.83
N ILE A 128 7.29 -0.85 -10.70
CA ILE A 128 6.66 -0.13 -11.83
C ILE A 128 7.68 0.42 -12.84
N PRO A 129 8.75 1.14 -12.45
CA PRO A 129 9.74 1.64 -13.42
C PRO A 129 10.44 0.51 -14.19
N LEU A 130 10.88 -0.55 -13.52
CA LEU A 130 11.51 -1.71 -14.19
C LEU A 130 10.53 -2.46 -15.09
N PHE A 131 9.27 -2.61 -14.67
CA PHE A 131 8.24 -3.20 -15.51
C PHE A 131 8.08 -2.41 -16.81
N LEU A 132 7.94 -1.09 -16.74
CA LEU A 132 7.82 -0.23 -17.91
C LEU A 132 9.05 -0.29 -18.82
N TYR A 133 10.25 -0.42 -18.26
CA TYR A 133 11.48 -0.62 -19.03
C TYR A 133 11.41 -1.91 -19.86
N PHE A 134 11.17 -3.06 -19.22
CA PHE A 134 11.14 -4.35 -19.93
C PHE A 134 9.97 -4.43 -20.92
N LEU A 135 8.84 -3.80 -20.59
CA LEU A 135 7.68 -3.69 -21.45
C LEU A 135 8.00 -2.93 -22.75
N GLN A 136 8.71 -1.79 -22.64
CA GLN A 136 9.11 -0.96 -23.79
C GLN A 136 10.25 -1.59 -24.59
N ALA A 137 11.18 -2.28 -23.91
CA ALA A 137 12.31 -2.95 -24.56
C ALA A 137 11.88 -4.17 -25.40
N GLY A 138 10.65 -4.66 -25.26
CA GLY A 138 10.12 -5.80 -26.01
C GLY A 138 10.80 -7.15 -25.67
N LYS A 139 11.56 -7.21 -24.57
CA LYS A 139 12.32 -8.38 -24.14
C LYS A 139 11.43 -9.32 -23.32
N SER A 140 10.61 -10.13 -23.99
CA SER A 140 9.58 -10.98 -23.35
C SER A 140 10.10 -11.89 -22.23
N GLY A 141 11.28 -12.49 -22.38
CA GLY A 141 11.88 -13.35 -21.34
C GLY A 141 12.22 -12.57 -20.06
N TRP A 142 12.86 -11.40 -20.21
CA TRP A 142 13.18 -10.52 -19.09
C TRP A 142 11.92 -9.92 -18.45
N LEU A 143 10.91 -9.60 -19.26
CA LEU A 143 9.60 -9.17 -18.75
C LEU A 143 8.94 -10.29 -17.93
N GLY A 144 9.02 -11.54 -18.37
CA GLY A 144 8.53 -12.70 -17.61
C GLY A 144 9.24 -12.87 -16.27
N LEU A 145 10.57 -12.78 -16.26
CA LEU A 145 11.35 -12.83 -15.01
C LEU A 145 10.98 -11.69 -14.06
N HIS A 146 10.82 -10.47 -14.58
CA HIS A 146 10.38 -9.33 -13.80
C HIS A 146 8.96 -9.51 -13.25
N LEU A 147 8.04 -10.09 -14.01
CA LEU A 147 6.68 -10.36 -13.54
C LEU A 147 6.64 -11.45 -12.46
N ALA A 148 7.50 -12.47 -12.56
CA ALA A 148 7.68 -13.43 -11.47
C ALA A 148 8.15 -12.74 -10.19
N PHE A 149 9.18 -11.88 -10.30
CA PHE A 149 9.67 -11.06 -9.20
C PHE A 149 8.59 -10.13 -8.63
N ALA A 150 7.84 -9.42 -9.48
CA ALA A 150 6.75 -8.55 -9.07
C ALA A 150 5.63 -9.33 -8.36
N GLY A 151 5.35 -10.56 -8.79
CA GLY A 151 4.40 -11.45 -8.13
C GLY A 151 4.85 -11.84 -6.72
N LEU A 152 6.11 -12.25 -6.57
CA LEU A 152 6.72 -12.56 -5.26
C LEU A 152 6.72 -11.32 -4.35
N LEU A 153 7.11 -10.16 -4.88
CA LEU A 153 7.09 -8.90 -4.16
C LEU A 153 5.66 -8.51 -3.75
N ALA A 154 4.67 -8.75 -4.62
CA ALA A 154 3.27 -8.47 -4.34
C ALA A 154 2.72 -9.33 -3.19
N GLY A 155 2.98 -10.64 -3.23
CA GLY A 155 2.60 -11.55 -2.15
C GLY A 155 3.25 -11.16 -0.83
N THR A 156 4.54 -10.78 -0.87
CA THR A 156 5.28 -10.33 0.33
C THR A 156 4.73 -9.01 0.88
N ALA A 157 4.50 -8.02 0.01
CA ALA A 157 3.94 -6.73 0.40
C ALA A 157 2.53 -6.87 0.97
N ASN A 158 1.68 -7.72 0.36
CA ASN A 158 0.34 -8.02 0.84
C ASN A 158 0.35 -8.78 2.17
N PHE A 159 1.37 -9.59 2.43
CA PHE A 159 1.54 -10.24 3.73
C PHE A 159 1.93 -9.26 4.84
N VAL A 160 2.79 -8.27 4.54
CA VAL A 160 3.15 -7.19 5.48
C VAL A 160 1.96 -6.26 5.74
N ARG A 161 1.22 -5.92 4.68
CA ARG A 161 0.03 -5.08 4.74
C ARG A 161 -0.95 -5.46 3.65
N ALA A 162 -2.14 -5.91 4.02
CA ALA A 162 -3.18 -6.32 3.08
C ALA A 162 -3.44 -5.27 1.98
N ASN A 163 -3.61 -5.74 0.74
CA ASN A 163 -3.91 -4.96 -0.46
C ASN A 163 -2.88 -3.90 -0.88
N THR A 164 -1.68 -3.96 -0.32
CA THR A 164 -0.60 -3.04 -0.67
C THR A 164 -0.24 -3.06 -2.16
N ALA A 165 -0.10 -4.25 -2.74
CA ALA A 165 0.35 -4.42 -4.11
C ALA A 165 -0.79 -4.32 -5.14
N THR A 166 -2.05 -4.35 -4.70
CA THR A 166 -3.21 -4.49 -5.58
C THR A 166 -3.30 -3.36 -6.61
N GLY A 167 -3.09 -2.11 -6.20
CA GLY A 167 -3.07 -0.98 -7.14
C GLY A 167 -1.97 -1.10 -8.21
N GLY A 168 -0.79 -1.60 -7.83
CA GLY A 168 0.29 -1.83 -8.80
C GLY A 168 0.10 -3.07 -9.66
N ILE A 169 -0.60 -4.10 -9.17
CA ILE A 169 -1.06 -5.20 -10.03
C ILE A 169 -2.06 -4.68 -11.07
N ILE A 170 -3.02 -3.84 -10.69
CA ILE A 170 -3.97 -3.19 -11.62
C ILE A 170 -3.20 -2.42 -12.70
N PHE A 171 -2.18 -1.63 -12.31
CA PHE A 171 -1.29 -0.97 -13.26
C PHE A 171 -0.69 -1.95 -14.27
N ILE A 172 -0.03 -3.00 -13.76
CA ILE A 172 0.67 -4.00 -14.57
C ILE A 172 -0.29 -4.68 -15.53
N LEU A 173 -1.49 -5.06 -15.09
CA LEU A 173 -2.48 -5.73 -15.93
C LEU A 173 -2.97 -4.82 -17.05
N ILE A 174 -3.34 -3.57 -16.74
CA ILE A 174 -3.80 -2.62 -17.75
C ILE A 174 -2.69 -2.40 -18.80
N ALA A 175 -1.47 -2.13 -18.37
CA ALA A 175 -0.35 -1.95 -19.28
C ALA A 175 -0.03 -3.23 -20.07
N LEU A 176 -0.06 -4.41 -19.45
CA LEU A 176 0.20 -5.68 -20.12
C LEU A 176 -0.85 -5.98 -21.20
N PHE A 177 -2.13 -5.73 -20.94
CA PHE A 177 -3.19 -6.05 -21.90
C PHE A 177 -3.38 -4.98 -22.97
N PHE A 178 -3.22 -3.70 -22.64
CA PHE A 178 -3.54 -2.59 -23.55
C PHE A 178 -2.31 -1.86 -24.11
N TYR A 179 -1.16 -1.90 -23.44
CA TYR A 179 0.06 -1.23 -23.91
C TYR A 179 1.05 -2.20 -24.60
N TYR A 180 1.21 -3.41 -24.09
CA TYR A 180 2.11 -4.40 -24.67
C TYR A 180 1.63 -4.87 -26.05
N LYS A 181 2.54 -4.85 -27.03
CA LYS A 181 2.26 -5.25 -28.43
C LYS A 181 2.40 -6.76 -28.71
N GLY A 182 2.68 -7.57 -27.68
CA GLY A 182 2.77 -9.02 -27.84
C GLY A 182 1.43 -9.69 -28.15
N SER A 183 1.50 -10.92 -28.69
CA SER A 183 0.32 -11.75 -28.94
C SER A 183 -0.48 -12.02 -27.65
N PHE A 184 -1.77 -12.31 -27.78
CA PHE A 184 -2.62 -12.65 -26.62
C PHE A 184 -2.09 -13.84 -25.82
N LYS A 185 -1.53 -14.86 -26.51
CA LYS A 185 -0.87 -16.00 -25.85
C LYS A 185 0.30 -15.55 -24.96
N ASN A 186 1.15 -14.65 -25.46
CA ASN A 186 2.26 -14.11 -24.67
C ASN A 186 1.76 -13.30 -23.47
N LYS A 187 0.70 -12.49 -23.63
CA LYS A 187 0.06 -11.76 -22.53
C LYS A 187 -0.44 -12.71 -21.45
N LEU A 188 -1.08 -13.80 -21.85
CA LEU A 188 -1.59 -14.82 -20.92
C LEU A 188 -0.46 -15.52 -20.16
N VAL A 189 0.62 -15.91 -20.84
CA VAL A 189 1.80 -16.52 -20.18
C VAL A 189 2.39 -15.55 -19.14
N LEU A 190 2.61 -14.29 -19.52
CA LEU A 190 3.13 -13.25 -18.64
C LEU A 190 2.22 -13.00 -17.43
N PHE A 191 0.90 -12.98 -17.65
CA PHE A 191 -0.10 -12.90 -16.57
C PHE A 191 0.00 -14.09 -15.61
N VAL A 192 0.04 -15.32 -16.14
CA VAL A 192 0.19 -16.54 -15.32
C VAL A 192 1.48 -16.49 -14.51
N THR A 193 2.59 -16.04 -15.09
CA THR A 193 3.87 -15.88 -14.38
C THR A 193 3.77 -14.93 -13.18
N LEU A 194 3.08 -13.80 -13.32
CA LEU A 194 2.79 -12.88 -12.21
C LEU A 194 1.99 -13.57 -11.10
N ILE A 195 0.92 -14.29 -11.47
CA ILE A 195 0.05 -14.98 -10.52
C ILE A 195 0.79 -16.11 -9.79
N LEU A 196 1.62 -16.88 -10.48
CA LEU A 196 2.43 -17.94 -9.86
C LEU A 196 3.37 -17.38 -8.78
N GLY A 197 4.02 -16.23 -9.03
CA GLY A 197 4.84 -15.56 -8.03
C GLY A 197 4.04 -15.16 -6.78
N LEU A 198 2.84 -14.60 -6.97
CA LEU A 198 1.95 -14.22 -5.87
C LEU A 198 1.46 -15.45 -5.07
N VAL A 199 1.05 -16.51 -5.77
CA VAL A 199 0.57 -17.76 -5.16
C VAL A 199 1.67 -18.46 -4.38
N ALA A 200 2.92 -18.43 -4.86
CA ALA A 200 4.05 -19.04 -4.17
C ALA A 200 4.25 -18.45 -2.76
N VAL A 201 4.15 -17.13 -2.61
CA VAL A 201 4.26 -16.47 -1.29
C VAL A 201 3.03 -16.77 -0.45
N ASN A 202 1.83 -16.70 -1.00
CA ASN A 202 0.61 -16.99 -0.25
C ASN A 202 0.59 -18.42 0.30
N SER A 203 1.03 -19.39 -0.49
CA SER A 203 1.18 -20.79 -0.05
C SER A 203 2.18 -20.91 1.10
N SER A 204 3.33 -20.23 0.99
CA SER A 204 4.34 -20.19 2.05
C SER A 204 3.79 -19.57 3.34
N VAL A 205 3.02 -18.49 3.23
CA VAL A 205 2.37 -17.81 4.36
C VAL A 205 1.29 -18.69 5.00
N SER A 206 0.50 -19.43 4.22
CA SER A 206 -0.48 -20.39 4.74
C SER A 206 0.18 -21.45 5.61
N ASN A 207 1.31 -22.00 5.17
CA ASN A 207 2.10 -22.96 5.96
C ASN A 207 2.62 -22.33 7.28
N LEU A 208 2.99 -21.04 7.28
CA LEU A 208 3.36 -20.35 8.53
C LEU A 208 2.19 -20.29 9.50
N TYR A 209 0.96 -20.04 9.01
CA TYR A 209 -0.24 -20.04 9.84
C TYR A 209 -0.55 -21.41 10.40
N GLU A 210 -0.47 -22.47 9.60
CA GLU A 210 -0.72 -23.84 10.04
C GLU A 210 0.25 -24.25 11.16
N LYS A 211 1.54 -23.93 11.01
CA LYS A 211 2.56 -24.22 12.05
C LYS A 211 2.29 -23.46 13.35
N ARG A 212 1.93 -22.18 13.25
CA ARG A 212 1.55 -21.36 14.41
C ARG A 212 0.33 -21.96 15.10
N ASP A 213 -0.71 -22.28 14.34
CA ASP A 213 -1.98 -22.75 14.88
C ASP A 213 -1.85 -24.11 15.55
N ALA A 214 -1.05 -25.02 14.97
CA ALA A 214 -0.72 -26.29 15.58
C ALA A 214 0.02 -26.13 16.93
N PHE A 215 0.97 -25.19 17.01
CA PHE A 215 1.67 -24.88 18.25
C PHE A 215 0.73 -24.26 19.30
N LEU A 216 -0.08 -23.27 18.93
CA LEU A 216 -1.00 -22.62 19.88
C LEU A 216 -2.05 -23.61 20.40
N ALA A 217 -2.53 -24.52 19.55
CA ALA A 217 -3.43 -25.59 19.95
C ALA A 217 -2.80 -26.52 20.99
N SER A 218 -1.50 -26.82 20.88
CA SER A 218 -0.81 -27.74 21.79
C SER A 218 -0.52 -27.12 23.17
N VAL A 219 -0.30 -25.80 23.25
CA VAL A 219 0.05 -25.14 24.52
C VAL A 219 -1.13 -24.51 25.25
N ASN A 220 -2.18 -24.08 24.54
CA ASN A 220 -3.31 -23.35 25.11
C ASN A 220 -4.68 -24.02 24.85
N GLY A 221 -4.71 -25.16 24.14
CA GLY A 221 -5.94 -25.77 23.66
C GLY A 221 -6.52 -25.07 22.41
N THR A 222 -7.48 -25.74 21.77
CA THR A 222 -8.03 -25.37 20.45
C THR A 222 -8.83 -24.06 20.45
N GLU A 223 -9.39 -23.64 21.59
CA GLU A 223 -10.15 -22.39 21.69
C GLU A 223 -9.29 -21.14 21.52
N SER A 224 -7.99 -21.24 21.83
CA SER A 224 -7.02 -20.16 21.68
C SER A 224 -6.63 -19.87 20.23
N VAL A 225 -6.97 -20.77 19.30
CA VAL A 225 -6.56 -20.73 17.90
C VAL A 225 -7.44 -19.82 17.05
N ARG A 226 -8.62 -19.39 17.55
CA ARG A 226 -9.62 -18.67 16.74
C ARG A 226 -9.04 -17.38 16.16
N PRO A 227 -8.72 -17.34 14.86
CA PRO A 227 -8.22 -16.14 14.23
C PRO A 227 -9.42 -15.33 13.77
N VAL A 228 -9.54 -14.09 14.22
CA VAL A 228 -10.18 -13.08 13.40
C VAL A 228 -9.24 -12.88 12.21
N LYS A 229 -9.62 -13.42 11.06
CA LYS A 229 -8.82 -13.33 9.84
C LYS A 229 -8.92 -11.92 9.29
N GLY A 230 -7.93 -11.10 9.62
CA GLY A 230 -7.69 -9.81 8.97
C GLY A 230 -8.38 -8.63 9.63
N HIS A 231 -8.36 -7.51 8.91
CA HIS A 231 -8.97 -6.25 9.33
C HIS A 231 -10.49 -6.31 9.19
N ALA A 232 -11.18 -5.87 10.22
CA ALA A 232 -12.63 -5.69 10.22
C ALA A 232 -12.99 -4.56 9.25
N PHE A 233 -13.62 -4.90 8.11
CA PHE A 233 -13.83 -3.97 7.00
C PHE A 233 -14.88 -2.93 7.35
N TRP A 234 -16.06 -3.37 7.80
CA TRP A 234 -17.15 -2.49 8.18
C TRP A 234 -16.84 -1.68 9.42
N HIS A 235 -16.00 -2.20 10.32
CA HIS A 235 -15.40 -1.38 11.38
C HIS A 235 -14.77 -0.10 10.83
N ALA A 236 -13.79 -0.24 9.93
CA ALA A 236 -13.05 0.89 9.37
C ALA A 236 -13.94 1.82 8.55
N VAL A 237 -14.89 1.28 7.78
CA VAL A 237 -15.85 2.08 7.00
C VAL A 237 -16.78 2.88 7.91
N TYR A 238 -17.35 2.24 8.94
CA TYR A 238 -18.27 2.88 9.87
C TYR A 238 -17.61 4.03 10.62
N VAL A 239 -16.46 3.80 11.27
CA VAL A 239 -15.74 4.89 11.95
C VAL A 239 -15.28 5.97 10.97
N GLY A 240 -15.04 5.59 9.70
CA GLY A 240 -14.75 6.50 8.59
C GLY A 240 -15.84 7.54 8.34
N LEU A 241 -17.09 7.26 8.69
CA LEU A 241 -18.20 8.22 8.62
C LEU A 241 -18.04 9.35 9.65
N GLY A 242 -17.21 9.17 10.67
CA GLY A 242 -16.81 10.20 11.65
C GLY A 242 -15.63 11.07 11.22
N TYR A 243 -15.19 11.00 9.96
CA TYR A 243 -14.10 11.87 9.46
C TYR A 243 -14.45 13.37 9.55
N VAL A 244 -15.67 13.73 9.13
CA VAL A 244 -16.26 15.04 9.41
C VAL A 244 -17.13 14.90 10.65
N LYS A 245 -16.86 15.73 11.67
CA LYS A 245 -17.62 15.74 12.92
C LYS A 245 -19.11 15.87 12.64
N ASN A 246 -19.90 14.94 13.17
CA ASN A 246 -21.34 14.87 12.98
C ASN A 246 -22.00 14.20 14.22
N PRO A 247 -23.32 14.33 14.41
CA PRO A 247 -23.98 13.86 15.63
C PRO A 247 -24.16 12.32 15.71
N VAL A 248 -24.02 11.59 14.60
CA VAL A 248 -24.31 10.14 14.55
C VAL A 248 -23.05 9.31 14.77
N VAL A 249 -22.00 9.60 14.01
CA VAL A 249 -20.68 8.98 14.16
C VAL A 249 -19.72 10.07 14.64
N ARG A 250 -19.50 10.11 15.96
CA ARG A 250 -18.92 11.28 16.64
C ARG A 250 -17.53 11.65 16.12
N ASP A 251 -16.64 10.65 16.01
CA ASP A 251 -15.24 10.81 15.61
C ASP A 251 -14.69 9.55 14.92
N PHE A 252 -13.58 9.70 14.18
CA PHE A 252 -12.80 8.59 13.63
C PHE A 252 -11.96 7.91 14.73
N ARG A 253 -12.62 7.06 15.52
CA ARG A 253 -12.03 6.33 16.65
C ARG A 253 -12.66 4.94 16.77
N ASP A 254 -11.84 3.93 17.04
CA ASP A 254 -12.29 2.53 17.16
C ASP A 254 -13.36 2.38 18.26
N GLU A 255 -13.25 3.17 19.35
CA GLU A 255 -14.22 3.14 20.45
C GLU A 255 -15.64 3.47 20.00
N VAL A 256 -15.81 4.35 19.01
CA VAL A 256 -17.13 4.74 18.51
C VAL A 256 -17.86 3.54 17.88
N ALA A 257 -17.13 2.66 17.20
CA ALA A 257 -17.72 1.44 16.65
C ALA A 257 -17.98 0.39 17.74
N PHE A 258 -17.13 0.30 18.77
CA PHE A 258 -17.38 -0.61 19.90
C PHE A 258 -18.61 -0.19 20.71
N GLU A 259 -18.72 1.09 21.03
CA GLU A 259 -19.87 1.68 21.72
C GLU A 259 -21.15 1.41 20.93
N LYS A 260 -21.13 1.68 19.62
CA LYS A 260 -22.30 1.46 18.77
C LYS A 260 -22.77 -0.01 18.76
N VAL A 261 -21.85 -0.96 18.66
CA VAL A 261 -22.24 -2.37 18.69
C VAL A 261 -22.72 -2.80 20.07
N ALA A 262 -22.11 -2.28 21.14
CA ALA A 262 -22.57 -2.53 22.51
C ALA A 262 -23.97 -1.97 22.78
N GLU A 263 -24.34 -0.82 22.18
CA GLU A 263 -25.70 -0.26 22.21
C GLU A 263 -26.72 -1.19 21.52
N ILE A 264 -26.33 -1.84 20.42
CA ILE A 264 -27.20 -2.79 19.69
C ILE A 264 -27.35 -4.08 20.49
N ASN A 265 -26.23 -4.68 20.90
CA ASN A 265 -26.20 -5.88 21.72
C ASN A 265 -24.83 -6.05 22.41
N PRO A 266 -24.75 -5.93 23.74
CA PRO A 266 -23.49 -6.02 24.49
C PRO A 266 -22.86 -7.43 24.50
N ALA A 267 -23.60 -8.46 24.07
CA ALA A 267 -23.08 -9.82 23.96
C ALA A 267 -22.27 -10.05 22.66
N ILE A 268 -22.33 -9.14 21.68
CA ILE A 268 -21.58 -9.28 20.44
C ILE A 268 -20.08 -9.08 20.71
N LYS A 269 -19.29 -10.11 20.39
CA LYS A 269 -17.84 -10.06 20.54
C LYS A 269 -17.22 -9.13 19.49
N GLN A 270 -16.29 -8.27 19.92
CA GLN A 270 -15.56 -7.39 19.01
C GLN A 270 -14.91 -8.17 17.87
N TYR A 271 -15.03 -7.62 16.66
CA TYR A 271 -14.48 -8.18 15.41
C TYR A 271 -14.99 -9.58 15.04
N SER A 272 -16.10 -10.04 15.63
CA SER A 272 -16.80 -11.24 15.17
C SER A 272 -17.55 -10.97 13.84
N PRO A 273 -18.00 -12.02 13.13
CA PRO A 273 -18.89 -11.82 11.98
C PRO A 273 -20.14 -11.01 12.32
N GLU A 274 -20.76 -11.26 13.48
CA GLU A 274 -21.95 -10.53 13.95
C GLU A 274 -21.65 -9.05 14.22
N TYR A 275 -20.44 -8.74 14.69
CA TYR A 275 -19.95 -7.37 14.85
C TYR A 275 -19.86 -6.64 13.52
N GLU A 276 -19.26 -7.28 12.50
CA GLU A 276 -19.15 -6.71 11.15
C GLU A 276 -20.52 -6.54 10.49
N ASP A 277 -21.43 -7.49 10.67
CA ASP A 277 -22.80 -7.40 10.14
C ASP A 277 -23.61 -6.30 10.83
N ALA A 278 -23.44 -6.09 12.14
CA ALA A 278 -24.04 -4.97 12.86
C ALA A 278 -23.57 -3.63 12.30
N LEU A 279 -22.25 -3.44 12.16
CA LEU A 279 -21.70 -2.19 11.62
C LEU A 279 -22.00 -1.97 10.14
N LYS A 280 -22.12 -3.04 9.34
CA LYS A 280 -22.60 -2.95 7.97
C LYS A 280 -24.00 -2.35 7.90
N LYS A 281 -24.92 -2.84 8.74
CA LYS A 281 -26.30 -2.33 8.81
C LYS A 281 -26.33 -0.86 9.22
N GLU A 282 -25.58 -0.50 10.24
CA GLU A 282 -25.49 0.90 10.70
C GLU A 282 -24.83 1.82 9.66
N THR A 283 -23.82 1.33 8.93
CA THR A 283 -23.21 2.08 7.83
C THR A 283 -24.24 2.36 6.72
N ILE A 284 -25.01 1.34 6.33
CA ILE A 284 -26.05 1.49 5.31
C ILE A 284 -27.15 2.44 5.80
N SER A 285 -27.62 2.26 7.05
CA SER A 285 -28.61 3.14 7.69
C SER A 285 -28.15 4.60 7.69
N PHE A 286 -26.89 4.88 8.06
CA PHE A 286 -26.34 6.23 8.00
C PHE A 286 -26.41 6.83 6.58
N VAL A 287 -26.04 6.06 5.56
CA VAL A 287 -26.07 6.53 4.16
C VAL A 287 -27.51 6.83 3.71
N THR A 288 -28.47 6.01 4.12
CA THR A 288 -29.88 6.17 3.71
C THR A 288 -30.63 7.24 4.50
N GLU A 289 -30.39 7.34 5.80
CA GLU A 289 -31.11 8.24 6.72
C GLU A 289 -30.47 9.63 6.80
N HIS A 290 -29.17 9.73 6.51
CA HIS A 290 -28.41 10.99 6.56
C HIS A 290 -27.64 11.28 5.26
N PRO A 291 -28.30 11.30 4.09
CA PRO A 291 -27.63 11.41 2.78
C PRO A 291 -26.81 12.69 2.63
N PHE A 292 -27.26 13.80 3.26
CA PHE A 292 -26.53 15.06 3.23
C PHE A 292 -25.24 15.01 4.07
N LEU A 293 -25.28 14.39 5.26
CA LEU A 293 -24.07 14.19 6.08
C LEU A 293 -23.08 13.26 5.38
N PHE A 294 -23.58 12.19 4.75
CA PHE A 294 -22.75 11.31 3.92
C PHE A 294 -22.10 12.07 2.76
N ALA A 295 -22.86 12.89 2.03
CA ALA A 295 -22.32 13.69 0.92
C ALA A 295 -21.24 14.68 1.38
N ILE A 296 -21.44 15.39 2.50
CA ILE A 296 -20.41 16.28 3.08
C ILE A 296 -19.15 15.50 3.42
N ASN A 297 -19.29 14.34 4.09
CA ASN A 297 -18.15 13.52 4.47
C ASN A 297 -17.38 13.04 3.23
N LEU A 298 -18.09 12.54 2.22
CA LEU A 298 -17.51 12.11 0.95
C LEU A 298 -16.79 13.24 0.23
N LEU A 299 -17.41 14.42 0.10
CA LEU A 299 -16.82 15.59 -0.55
C LEU A 299 -15.57 16.08 0.19
N ALA A 300 -15.58 16.08 1.53
CA ALA A 300 -14.40 16.44 2.33
C ALA A 300 -13.24 15.46 2.09
N LYS A 301 -13.52 14.15 2.03
CA LYS A 301 -12.51 13.13 1.73
C LYS A 301 -11.96 13.28 0.31
N LEU A 302 -12.83 13.48 -0.67
CA LEU A 302 -12.45 13.71 -2.06
C LEU A 302 -11.61 14.99 -2.22
N GLY A 303 -11.96 16.07 -1.50
CA GLY A 303 -11.18 17.31 -1.48
C GLY A 303 -9.76 17.09 -0.99
N MET A 304 -9.57 16.37 0.12
CA MET A 304 -8.24 16.03 0.61
C MET A 304 -7.44 15.13 -0.35
N ILE A 305 -8.10 14.15 -0.96
CA ILE A 305 -7.48 13.29 -1.96
C ILE A 305 -7.03 14.10 -3.17
N LEU A 306 -7.87 15.02 -3.66
CA LEU A 306 -7.53 15.93 -4.75
C LEU A 306 -6.33 16.79 -4.39
N ILE A 307 -6.27 17.33 -3.16
CA ILE A 307 -5.10 18.09 -2.68
C ILE A 307 -3.83 17.24 -2.78
N TYR A 308 -3.86 15.98 -2.33
CA TYR A 308 -2.68 15.11 -2.47
C TYR A 308 -2.30 14.88 -3.94
N ILE A 309 -3.26 14.62 -4.83
CA ILE A 309 -2.98 14.47 -6.25
C ILE A 309 -2.34 15.75 -6.82
N LEU A 310 -2.89 16.92 -6.52
CA LEU A 310 -2.36 18.21 -6.98
C LEU A 310 -0.95 18.47 -6.44
N VAL A 311 -0.69 18.17 -5.17
CA VAL A 311 0.63 18.38 -4.53
C VAL A 311 1.68 17.43 -5.08
N PHE A 312 1.35 16.14 -5.22
CA PHE A 312 2.32 15.10 -5.55
C PHE A 312 2.47 14.85 -7.06
N ALA A 313 1.43 15.12 -7.86
CA ALA A 313 1.55 15.10 -9.32
C ALA A 313 1.95 16.49 -9.89
N ASN A 314 1.46 17.59 -9.29
CA ASN A 314 1.89 18.98 -9.53
C ASN A 314 2.11 19.32 -11.02
N ILE A 315 3.28 19.87 -11.37
CA ILE A 315 3.69 20.21 -12.75
C ILE A 315 3.63 19.00 -13.71
N GLY A 316 3.61 17.78 -13.19
CA GLY A 316 3.37 16.57 -13.96
C GLY A 316 1.98 16.49 -14.57
N LEU A 317 0.95 17.04 -13.91
CA LEU A 317 -0.41 17.13 -14.49
C LEU A 317 -0.44 18.11 -15.66
N ILE A 318 0.27 19.24 -15.53
CA ILE A 318 0.41 20.23 -16.60
C ILE A 318 1.17 19.60 -17.78
N ALA A 319 2.28 18.91 -17.49
CA ALA A 319 3.05 18.16 -18.48
C ALA A 319 2.19 17.14 -19.23
N ALA A 320 1.40 16.33 -18.50
CA ALA A 320 0.50 15.35 -19.09
C ALA A 320 -0.59 15.96 -19.97
N TYR A 321 -1.07 17.16 -19.64
CA TYR A 321 -2.07 17.86 -20.44
C TYR A 321 -1.53 18.25 -21.82
N PHE A 322 -0.31 18.80 -21.88
CA PHE A 322 0.32 19.25 -23.13
C PHE A 322 1.02 18.12 -23.91
N TYR A 323 1.66 17.19 -23.20
CA TYR A 323 2.44 16.08 -23.74
C TYR A 323 1.87 14.77 -23.24
N ARG A 324 0.73 14.39 -23.83
CA ARG A 324 -0.04 13.22 -23.41
C ARG A 324 0.79 11.94 -23.49
N ASN A 325 0.69 11.13 -22.45
CA ASN A 325 1.17 9.76 -22.52
C ASN A 325 0.26 8.96 -23.46
N PRO A 326 0.71 7.79 -23.93
CA PRO A 326 -0.19 6.84 -24.57
C PRO A 326 -1.35 6.50 -23.63
N TRP A 327 -2.59 6.54 -24.14
CA TRP A 327 -3.79 6.34 -23.33
C TRP A 327 -3.79 5.05 -22.47
N PRO A 328 -3.20 3.90 -22.88
CA PRO A 328 -3.16 2.72 -22.01
C PRO A 328 -2.33 2.95 -20.76
N LEU A 329 -1.29 3.79 -20.86
CA LEU A 329 -0.43 4.13 -19.73
C LEU A 329 -1.13 5.10 -18.78
N ASP A 330 -1.82 6.11 -19.30
CA ASP A 330 -2.67 6.99 -18.48
C ASP A 330 -3.77 6.18 -17.75
N LEU A 331 -4.41 5.23 -18.45
CA LEU A 331 -5.40 4.34 -17.85
C LEU A 331 -4.79 3.44 -16.76
N ALA A 332 -3.56 2.95 -16.95
CA ALA A 332 -2.86 2.15 -15.95
C ALA A 332 -2.57 2.96 -14.68
N PHE A 333 -2.06 4.19 -14.82
CA PHE A 333 -1.86 5.11 -13.70
C PHE A 333 -3.17 5.48 -13.00
N LEU A 334 -4.23 5.75 -13.78
CA LEU A 334 -5.55 6.04 -13.24
C LEU A 334 -6.14 4.86 -12.47
N GLY A 335 -6.02 3.63 -12.99
CA GLY A 335 -6.49 2.42 -12.31
C GLY A 335 -5.75 2.19 -10.99
N ALA A 336 -4.43 2.34 -10.99
CA ALA A 336 -3.62 2.21 -9.78
C ALA A 336 -3.93 3.29 -8.73
N THR A 337 -4.00 4.55 -9.18
CA THR A 337 -4.33 5.70 -8.31
C THR A 337 -5.74 5.55 -7.75
N GLY A 338 -6.72 5.24 -8.61
CA GLY A 338 -8.12 5.05 -8.25
C GLY A 338 -8.33 3.94 -7.22
N PHE A 339 -7.65 2.80 -7.37
CA PHE A 339 -7.68 1.75 -6.34
C PHE A 339 -7.13 2.25 -5.00
N ASN A 340 -5.98 2.93 -5.01
CA ASN A 340 -5.38 3.45 -3.78
C ASN A 340 -6.21 4.61 -3.15
N MET A 341 -7.02 5.33 -3.93
CA MET A 341 -7.96 6.34 -3.42
C MET A 341 -9.06 5.70 -2.57
N LEU A 342 -9.44 4.44 -2.81
CA LEU A 342 -10.52 3.77 -2.09
C LEU A 342 -10.29 3.75 -0.57
N PHE A 343 -9.03 3.60 -0.11
CA PHE A 343 -8.72 3.65 1.31
C PHE A 343 -9.05 5.01 1.94
N GLY A 344 -8.79 6.10 1.22
CA GLY A 344 -9.12 7.46 1.68
C GLY A 344 -10.62 7.76 1.64
N ILE A 345 -11.31 7.28 0.60
CA ILE A 345 -12.76 7.48 0.40
C ILE A 345 -13.57 6.68 1.43
N LEU A 346 -13.27 5.39 1.57
CA LEU A 346 -14.03 4.48 2.42
C LEU A 346 -13.71 4.69 3.89
N VAL A 347 -12.43 4.89 4.24
CA VAL A 347 -11.98 4.95 5.63
C VAL A 347 -11.64 6.40 6.00
N VAL A 348 -10.43 6.86 5.71
CA VAL A 348 -9.96 8.20 6.08
C VAL A 348 -8.81 8.65 5.18
N PRO A 349 -8.79 9.90 4.68
CA PRO A 349 -7.76 10.42 3.79
C PRO A 349 -6.50 10.86 4.58
N ARG A 350 -6.04 10.02 5.51
CA ARG A 350 -4.76 10.22 6.20
C ARG A 350 -3.63 9.78 5.28
N LEU A 351 -2.54 10.54 5.26
CA LEU A 351 -1.41 10.31 4.35
C LEU A 351 -0.87 8.88 4.40
N ASN A 352 -0.81 8.26 5.59
CA ASN A 352 -0.35 6.86 5.74
C ASN A 352 -1.19 5.87 4.92
N TYR A 353 -2.51 6.05 4.86
CA TYR A 353 -3.41 5.18 4.07
C TYR A 353 -3.37 5.49 2.56
N LEU A 354 -2.81 6.63 2.20
CA LEU A 354 -2.74 7.12 0.82
C LEU A 354 -1.32 7.10 0.25
N LEU A 355 -0.35 6.44 0.91
CA LEU A 355 1.02 6.34 0.39
C LEU A 355 1.08 5.68 -1.00
N GLY A 356 0.20 4.72 -1.29
CA GLY A 356 0.09 4.16 -2.64
C GLY A 356 -0.37 5.19 -3.67
N LEU A 357 -1.39 5.99 -3.35
CA LEU A 357 -1.86 7.09 -4.19
C LEU A 357 -0.74 8.09 -4.45
N VAL A 358 -0.04 8.50 -3.38
CA VAL A 358 1.08 9.44 -3.46
C VAL A 358 2.20 8.88 -4.34
N ALA A 359 2.58 7.61 -4.17
CA ALA A 359 3.59 6.98 -4.98
C ALA A 359 3.23 6.96 -6.48
N PHE A 360 1.99 6.58 -6.82
CA PHE A 360 1.53 6.59 -8.21
C PHE A 360 1.38 8.01 -8.79
N ALA A 361 0.98 9.00 -7.99
CA ALA A 361 0.93 10.40 -8.41
C ALA A 361 2.34 10.96 -8.72
N VAL A 362 3.33 10.67 -7.86
CA VAL A 362 4.73 11.04 -8.11
C VAL A 362 5.28 10.35 -9.34
N LEU A 363 5.07 9.04 -9.48
CA LEU A 363 5.50 8.30 -10.68
C LEU A 363 4.84 8.86 -11.94
N TYR A 364 3.54 9.16 -11.90
CA TYR A 364 2.83 9.77 -13.03
C TYR A 364 3.47 11.10 -13.44
N ALA A 365 3.82 11.95 -12.47
CA ALA A 365 4.49 13.21 -12.73
C ALA A 365 5.87 13.01 -13.35
N VAL A 366 6.67 12.09 -12.80
CA VAL A 366 8.00 11.75 -13.30
C VAL A 366 7.93 11.30 -14.77
N PHE A 367 7.00 10.43 -15.13
CA PHE A 367 6.83 9.97 -16.51
C PHE A 367 6.32 11.08 -17.45
N SER A 368 5.38 11.90 -16.99
CA SER A 368 4.81 12.99 -17.80
C SER A 368 5.83 14.11 -18.06
N ILE A 369 6.65 14.46 -17.08
CA ILE A 369 7.70 15.47 -17.22
C ILE A 369 8.81 14.96 -18.14
N ASN A 370 9.16 13.68 -18.08
CA ASN A 370 10.12 13.11 -19.03
C ASN A 370 9.67 13.30 -20.48
N LYS A 371 8.37 13.16 -20.77
CA LYS A 371 7.84 13.39 -22.12
C LYS A 371 8.00 14.82 -22.61
N VAL A 372 7.92 15.81 -21.71
CA VAL A 372 8.18 17.21 -22.05
C VAL A 372 9.66 17.38 -22.39
N LEU A 373 10.54 16.91 -21.51
CA LEU A 373 11.98 17.11 -21.62
C LEU A 373 12.62 16.37 -22.81
N GLU A 374 12.02 15.26 -23.25
CA GLU A 374 12.46 14.53 -24.45
C GLU A 374 11.98 15.17 -25.77
N ASN A 375 10.84 15.87 -25.78
CA ASN A 375 10.21 16.35 -27.01
C ASN A 375 10.41 17.85 -27.28
N SER A 376 10.79 18.65 -26.28
CA SER A 376 10.87 20.11 -26.43
C SER A 376 11.90 20.71 -25.48
N SER A 377 12.47 21.84 -25.87
CA SER A 377 13.25 22.63 -24.92
C SER A 377 12.30 23.22 -23.86
N VAL A 378 12.75 23.35 -22.61
CA VAL A 378 11.94 23.94 -21.52
C VAL A 378 11.43 25.35 -21.88
N GLN A 379 12.16 26.08 -22.74
CA GLN A 379 11.75 27.39 -23.24
C GLN A 379 10.51 27.34 -24.13
N GLU A 380 10.37 26.30 -24.96
CA GLU A 380 9.19 26.10 -25.83
C GLU A 380 7.92 25.84 -25.00
N LEU A 381 8.03 25.10 -23.89
CA LEU A 381 6.91 24.87 -22.98
C LEU A 381 6.38 26.19 -22.39
N PHE A 382 7.28 27.06 -21.91
CA PHE A 382 6.89 28.34 -21.35
C PHE A 382 6.40 29.33 -22.41
N SER A 383 6.92 29.27 -23.64
CA SER A 383 6.37 30.07 -24.75
C SER A 383 4.99 29.60 -25.16
N ASP A 384 4.73 28.29 -25.22
CA ASP A 384 3.42 27.73 -25.54
C ASP A 384 2.37 28.08 -24.49
N LEU A 385 2.75 28.04 -23.21
CA LEU A 385 1.92 28.52 -22.11
C LEU A 385 1.56 30.00 -22.26
N ARG A 386 2.54 30.86 -22.60
CA ARG A 386 2.30 32.29 -22.83
C ARG A 386 1.43 32.56 -24.07
N LEU A 387 1.59 31.77 -25.14
CA LEU A 387 0.83 31.94 -26.37
C LEU A 387 -0.62 31.50 -26.23
N LYS A 388 -0.90 30.42 -25.49
CA LYS A 388 -2.27 29.92 -25.27
C LYS A 388 -3.06 30.66 -24.20
N LEU A 389 -2.39 31.38 -23.29
CA LEU A 389 -3.04 32.20 -22.26
C LEU A 389 -3.34 33.64 -22.71
N LYS A 390 -2.98 34.04 -23.94
CA LYS A 390 -3.50 35.30 -24.49
C LYS A 390 -5.01 35.11 -24.77
N PRO A 391 -5.88 35.89 -24.10
CA PRO A 391 -7.30 35.88 -24.46
C PRO A 391 -7.44 36.33 -25.91
N ARG A 392 -8.27 35.62 -26.68
CA ARG A 392 -8.60 35.99 -28.06
C ARG A 392 -9.36 37.30 -28.10
#